data_AF-A0A2K2FTI5-F1
#
_entry.id   AF-A0A2K2FTI5-F1
#
_cell.length_a   1.000
_cell.length_b   1.000
_cell.length_c   1.000
_cell.angle_alpha   90.00
_cell.angle_beta   90.00
_cell.angle_gamma   90.00
#
_symmetry.space_group_name_H-M   'P 1'
#
loop_
_entity.id
_entity.type
_entity.pdbx_description
1 polymer ?
#
loop_
_entity_poly.entity_id
_entity_poly.type
_entity_poly.pdbx_seq_one_letter_code
_entity_poly.pdbx_strand_id
1 'polypeptide(L)' 'MNAEKETGMSEPDYVHPQWGEARQVHDWRNHIPEEIRDIWGTFSVGQRAALHAWAEDLADMEEWD' A
#
# COMPACT_ATOMS: atom_id res chain seq x y z
N MET A 1 31.41 -23.17 3.81
CA MET A 1 30.20 -23.41 4.63
C MET A 1 29.43 -22.11 4.67
N ASN A 2 28.12 -22.21 4.39
CA ASN A 2 27.10 -21.14 4.33
C ASN A 2 27.11 -20.26 5.59
N ALA A 3 26.57 -19.05 5.66
CA ALA A 3 25.47 -18.38 4.97
C ALA A 3 25.68 -16.84 5.18
N GLU A 4 24.97 -15.85 4.63
CA GLU A 4 23.57 -15.72 4.23
C GLU A 4 23.53 -14.67 3.11
N LYS A 5 22.82 -14.97 2.02
CA LYS A 5 22.47 -13.95 1.02
C LYS A 5 21.37 -13.10 1.65
N GLU A 6 21.71 -11.89 2.08
CA GLU A 6 20.73 -10.88 2.48
C GLU A 6 19.79 -10.65 1.29
N THR A 7 18.54 -11.07 1.47
CA THR A 7 17.50 -10.88 0.47
C THR A 7 17.24 -9.38 0.40
N GLY A 8 17.42 -8.79 -0.78
CA GLY A 8 16.99 -7.42 -1.05
C GLY A 8 15.48 -7.37 -1.11
N MET A 9 14.81 -7.55 0.02
CA MET A 9 13.37 -7.37 0.16
C MET A 9 13.14 -5.88 0.37
N SER A 10 12.84 -5.18 -0.73
CA SER A 10 12.32 -3.81 -0.69
C SER A 10 11.16 -3.77 0.31
N GLU A 11 11.15 -2.75 1.18
CA GLU A 11 10.02 -2.53 2.09
C GLU A 11 8.71 -2.49 1.30
N PRO A 12 7.62 -3.03 1.86
CA PRO A 12 6.31 -2.95 1.21
C PRO A 12 5.93 -1.49 0.93
N ASP A 13 5.32 -1.24 -0.22
CA ASP A 13 4.96 0.10 -0.70
C ASP A 13 4.00 0.83 0.26
N TYR A 14 3.12 0.12 0.96
CA TYR A 14 2.22 0.68 1.97
C TYR A 14 2.92 1.23 3.22
N VAL A 15 4.20 0.90 3.44
CA VAL A 15 4.96 1.45 4.57
C VAL A 15 5.23 2.94 4.34
N HIS A 16 5.56 3.32 3.11
CA HIS A 16 5.84 4.69 2.67
C HIS A 16 5.20 4.99 1.31
N PRO A 17 3.86 5.05 1.23
CA PRO A 17 3.15 5.19 -0.04
C PRO A 17 3.34 6.57 -0.65
N GLN A 18 3.48 6.60 -1.96
CA GLN A 18 3.52 7.84 -2.74
C GLN A 18 2.11 8.20 -3.21
N TRP A 19 1.44 9.08 -2.46
CA TRP A 19 0.04 9.47 -2.73
C TRP A 19 -0.15 10.30 -4.01
N GLY A 20 0.87 11.04 -4.45
CA GLY A 20 0.80 11.94 -5.61
C GLY A 20 0.83 11.27 -6.99
N GLU A 21 1.04 9.95 -7.02
CA GLU A 21 1.21 9.18 -8.26
C GLU A 21 0.08 8.19 -8.54
N ALA A 22 -1.02 8.23 -7.77
CA ALA A 22 -2.17 7.37 -8.00
C ALA A 22 -2.88 7.78 -9.30
N ARG A 23 -2.58 7.09 -10.40
CA ARG A 23 -2.99 7.48 -11.77
C ARG A 23 -3.40 6.32 -12.67
N GLN A 24 -3.30 5.07 -12.19
CA GLN A 24 -3.70 3.89 -12.96
C GLN A 24 -4.94 3.25 -12.34
N VAL A 25 -5.73 2.58 -13.19
CA VAL A 25 -6.78 1.65 -12.81
C VAL A 25 -6.17 0.54 -11.95
N HIS A 26 -6.89 0.05 -10.93
CA HIS A 26 -6.41 -0.91 -9.92
C HIS A 26 -5.26 -0.38 -9.04
N ASP A 27 -5.35 0.87 -8.58
CA ASP A 27 -4.40 1.43 -7.60
C ASP A 27 -5.08 1.59 -6.23
N TRP A 28 -4.72 0.76 -5.26
CA TRP A 28 -5.26 0.80 -3.89
C TRP A 28 -5.20 2.20 -3.27
N ARG A 29 -4.21 3.02 -3.65
CA ARG A 29 -4.07 4.38 -3.13
C ARG A 29 -5.25 5.27 -3.48
N ASN A 30 -5.98 4.98 -4.57
CA ASN A 30 -7.21 5.68 -4.95
C ASN A 30 -8.34 5.45 -3.93
N HIS A 31 -8.35 4.29 -3.26
CA HIS A 31 -9.42 3.90 -2.33
C HIS A 31 -9.18 4.34 -0.90
N ILE A 32 -7.99 4.87 -0.58
CA ILE A 32 -7.72 5.46 0.73
C ILE A 32 -8.21 6.91 0.74
N PRO A 33 -9.17 7.29 1.60
CA PRO A 33 -9.63 8.67 1.74
C PRO A 33 -8.53 9.62 2.18
N GLU A 34 -8.62 10.90 1.79
CA GLU A 34 -7.61 11.93 2.11
C GLU A 34 -7.37 12.05 3.62
N GLU A 35 -8.42 12.03 4.43
CA GLU A 35 -8.30 12.10 5.89
C GLU A 35 -7.52 10.93 6.51
N ILE A 36 -7.54 9.77 5.84
CA ILE A 36 -6.77 8.59 6.24
C ILE A 36 -5.30 8.71 5.79
N ARG A 37 -5.06 9.32 4.61
CA ARG A 37 -3.70 9.61 4.12
C ARG A 37 -2.97 10.59 5.06
N ASP A 38 -3.67 11.62 5.53
CA ASP A 38 -3.13 12.65 6.42
C ASP A 38 -2.60 12.06 7.74
N ILE A 39 -3.23 11.02 8.25
CA ILE A 39 -2.84 10.35 9.51
C ILE A 39 -2.06 9.06 9.28
N TRP A 40 -1.72 8.69 8.03
CA TRP A 40 -1.11 7.39 7.69
C TRP A 40 0.16 7.10 8.49
N GLY A 41 0.97 8.13 8.71
CA GLY A 41 2.20 8.07 9.50
C GLY A 41 2.00 7.67 10.96
N THR A 42 0.79 7.83 11.50
CA THR A 42 0.45 7.50 12.90
C THR A 42 0.06 6.03 13.08
N PHE A 43 -0.30 5.34 11.99
CA PHE A 43 -0.62 3.92 12.03
C PHE A 43 0.64 3.09 12.22
N SER A 44 0.50 2.02 13.00
CA SER A 44 1.48 0.93 13.03
C SER A 44 1.56 0.25 11.66
N VAL A 45 2.68 -0.43 11.40
CA VAL A 45 2.88 -1.19 10.14
C VAL A 45 1.75 -2.20 9.92
N GLY A 46 1.27 -2.87 10.97
CA GLY A 46 0.16 -3.83 10.87
C GLY A 46 -1.17 -3.17 10.49
N GLN A 47 -1.45 -1.97 10.99
CA GLN A 47 -2.64 -1.22 10.60
C GLN A 47 -2.56 -0.75 9.14
N ARG A 48 -1.37 -0.30 8.69
CA ARG A 48 -1.14 0.05 7.28
C ARG A 48 -1.34 -1.16 6.37
N ALA A 49 -0.84 -2.33 6.75
CA ALA A 49 -1.02 -3.57 6.00
C ALA A 49 -2.50 -3.97 5.87
N ALA A 50 -3.29 -3.81 6.94
CA ALA A 50 -4.73 -4.09 6.91
C ALA A 50 -5.50 -3.13 5.99
N LEU A 51 -5.19 -1.83 6.06
CA LEU A 51 -5.79 -0.81 5.18
C LEU A 51 -5.39 -1.02 3.72
N HIS A 52 -4.13 -1.37 3.47
CA HIS A 52 -3.63 -1.74 2.15
C HIS A 52 -4.40 -2.93 1.58
N ALA A 53 -4.51 -4.04 2.31
CA ALA A 53 -5.22 -5.23 1.83
C ALA A 53 -6.68 -4.92 1.48
N TRP A 54 -7.38 -4.18 2.35
CA TRP A 54 -8.75 -3.76 2.08
C TRP A 54 -8.87 -2.87 0.83
N ALA A 55 -7.94 -1.94 0.64
CA ALA A 55 -7.94 -1.04 -0.51
C ALA A 55 -7.52 -1.73 -1.82
N GLU A 56 -6.64 -2.73 -1.74
CA GLU A 56 -6.26 -3.61 -2.85
C GLU A 56 -7.47 -4.43 -3.30
N ASP A 57 -8.24 -5.00 -2.36
CA ASP A 57 -9.49 -5.72 -2.70
C ASP A 57 -10.49 -4.80 -3.42
N LEU A 58 -10.60 -3.53 -3.01
CA LEU A 58 -11.44 -2.55 -3.69
C LEU A 58 -10.92 -2.23 -5.10
N ALA A 59 -9.61 -2.05 -5.24
CA ALA A 59 -8.95 -1.82 -6.51
C ALA A 59 -9.19 -2.98 -7.46
N ASP A 60 -9.02 -4.23 -7.02
CA ASP A 60 -9.25 -5.44 -7.81
C ASP A 60 -10.71 -5.59 -8.30
N MET A 61 -11.67 -5.03 -7.56
CA MET A 61 -13.10 -5.01 -7.93
C MET A 61 -13.48 -3.87 -8.87
N GLU A 62 -12.57 -2.94 -9.19
CA GLU A 62 -12.85 -1.89 -10.16
C GLU A 62 -12.94 -2.49 -11.57
N GLU A 63 -14.16 -2.57 -12.11
CA GLU A 63 -14.37 -2.77 -13.54
C GLU A 63 -14.55 -1.41 -14.22
N TRP A 64 -13.58 -1.02 -15.05
CA TRP A 64 -13.64 0.20 -15.86
C TRP A 64 -14.09 -0.17 -17.29
N ASP A 65 -15.34 0.18 -17.63
CA ASP A 65 -15.90 0.14 -19.00
C ASP A 65 -15.30 1.21 -19.93
#